data_AF-A0A0L8HFW6-F1
#
_entry.id   AF-A0A0L8HFW6-F1
#
_cell.length_a   1.000
_cell.length_b   1.000
_cell.length_c   1.000
_cell.angle_alpha   90.00
_cell.angle_beta   90.00
_cell.angle_gamma   90.00
#
_symmetry.space_group_name_H-M   'P 1'
#
loop_
_entity.id
_entity.type
_entity.pdbx_description
1 polymer ?
#
loop_
_entity_poly.entity_id
_entity_poly.type
_entity_poly.pdbx_seq_one_letter_code
_entity_poly.pdbx_strand_id
1 'polypeptide(L)'
;MTYVRNYGRQDLFITFTCNPKWVEITCEFYPGQQPAQRHELLARVFQLKLAKLMSLIKKGQILGPVKCDMYTVECQKRGNPHAHILIWLATKINSNDVDAIISAEIPNPVIDHELYDIVSMNMIH
;
A
#
# COMPACT_ATOMS: atom_id res chain seq x y z
N MET A 1 -17.40 15.15 9.90
CA MET A 1 -17.05 13.78 10.33
C MET A 1 -18.26 12.87 10.19
N THR A 2 -18.42 12.21 9.04
CA THR A 2 -19.64 11.47 8.68
C THR A 2 -19.42 9.96 8.61
N TYR A 3 -18.19 9.52 8.31
CA TYR A 3 -17.87 8.10 8.09
C TYR A 3 -17.97 7.23 9.34
N VAL A 4 -17.27 7.57 10.43
CA VAL A 4 -17.32 6.78 11.68
C VAL A 4 -18.74 6.75 12.27
N ARG A 5 -19.50 7.84 12.11
CA ARG A 5 -20.89 7.90 12.54
C ARG A 5 -21.79 6.96 11.72
N ASN A 6 -21.54 6.83 10.42
CA ASN A 6 -22.38 6.02 9.52
C ASN A 6 -21.95 4.55 9.42
N TYR A 7 -20.66 4.25 9.59
CA TYR A 7 -20.07 2.94 9.35
C TYR A 7 -19.36 2.33 10.57
N GLY A 8 -19.30 3.07 11.69
CA GLY A 8 -18.58 2.65 12.89
C GLY A 8 -17.06 2.73 12.75
N ARG A 9 -16.34 1.98 13.58
CA ARG A 9 -14.88 1.85 13.50
C ARG A 9 -14.45 1.14 12.22
N GLN A 10 -13.35 1.59 11.63
CA GLN A 10 -12.71 0.94 10.47
C GLN A 10 -12.21 -0.46 10.83
N ASP A 11 -12.07 -1.31 9.81
CA ASP A 11 -11.56 -2.67 9.96
C ASP A 11 -10.06 -2.74 9.69
N LEU A 12 -9.60 -1.99 8.69
CA LEU A 12 -8.18 -1.96 8.31
C LEU A 12 -7.68 -0.51 8.19
N PHE A 13 -6.42 -0.34 8.59
CA PHE A 13 -5.63 0.86 8.35
C PHE A 13 -4.36 0.46 7.61
N ILE A 14 -4.25 0.89 6.35
CA ILE A 14 -3.17 0.51 5.45
C ILE A 14 -2.34 1.75 5.14
N THR A 15 -1.04 1.66 5.37
CA THR A 15 -0.08 2.67 4.89
C THR A 15 0.55 2.16 3.60
N PHE A 16 0.46 2.94 2.53
CA PHE A 16 1.10 2.64 1.26
C PHE A 16 2.12 3.71 0.92
N THR A 17 3.41 3.35 0.91
CA THR A 17 4.51 4.28 0.69
C THR A 17 5.14 4.08 -0.67
N CYS A 18 5.44 5.16 -1.38
CA CYS A 18 6.15 5.10 -2.65
C CYS A 18 7.58 4.57 -2.45
N ASN A 19 7.97 3.56 -3.24
CA ASN A 19 9.34 3.05 -3.30
C ASN A 19 10.04 3.56 -4.56
N PRO A 20 11.08 4.43 -4.43
CA PRO A 20 11.83 4.95 -5.58
C PRO A 20 12.55 3.87 -6.39
N LYS A 21 12.73 2.67 -5.83
CA LYS A 21 13.38 1.53 -6.49
C LYS A 21 12.47 0.75 -7.44
N TRP A 22 11.19 1.10 -7.55
CA TRP A 22 10.29 0.43 -8.50
C TRP A 22 10.81 0.54 -9.93
N VAL A 23 10.70 -0.55 -10.70
CA VAL A 23 11.23 -0.63 -12.06
C VAL A 23 10.62 0.41 -12.99
N GLU A 24 9.34 0.75 -12.79
CA GLU A 24 8.65 1.78 -13.58
C GLU A 24 9.20 3.20 -13.33
N ILE A 25 9.96 3.38 -12.25
CA ILE A 25 10.67 4.63 -11.95
C ILE A 25 12.10 4.54 -12.48
N THR A 26 12.82 3.46 -12.16
CA THR A 26 14.24 3.33 -12.49
C THR A 26 14.52 3.19 -13.99
N CYS A 27 13.61 2.56 -14.75
CA CYS A 27 13.72 2.45 -16.21
C CYS A 27 13.56 3.79 -16.94
N GLU A 28 12.97 4.79 -16.32
CA GLU A 28 12.70 6.11 -16.92
C GLU A 28 13.80 7.14 -16.60
N PHE A 29 14.85 6.75 -15.86
CA PHE A 29 15.98 7.62 -15.57
C PHE A 29 17.03 7.57 -16.68
N TYR A 30 17.52 8.75 -17.06
CA TYR A 30 18.72 8.83 -17.88
C TYR A 30 19.96 8.45 -17.04
N PRO A 31 21.04 7.94 -17.67
CA PRO A 31 22.29 7.65 -16.97
C PRO A 31 22.76 8.87 -16.15
N GLY A 32 22.94 8.67 -14.84
CA GLY A 32 23.41 9.71 -13.92
C GLY A 32 22.33 10.59 -13.26
N GLN A 33 21.04 10.41 -13.57
CA GLN A 33 19.96 11.11 -12.86
C GLN A 33 19.65 10.47 -11.50
N GLN A 34 19.34 11.32 -10.50
CA GLN A 34 18.92 10.90 -9.17
C GLN A 34 17.39 10.94 -9.04
N PRO A 35 16.76 10.02 -8.30
CA PRO A 35 15.30 10.02 -8.09
C PRO A 35 14.76 11.34 -7.52
N ALA A 36 15.55 12.02 -6.69
CA ALA A 36 15.22 13.32 -6.10
C ALA A 36 15.09 14.46 -7.14
N GLN A 37 15.46 14.22 -8.40
CA GLN A 37 15.38 15.20 -9.49
C GLN A 37 14.11 15.04 -10.34
N ARG A 38 13.29 14.01 -10.11
CA ARG A 38 12.11 13.65 -10.91
C ARG A 38 10.89 13.32 -10.02
N HIS A 39 10.55 14.24 -9.12
CA HIS A 39 9.43 14.06 -8.18
C HIS A 39 8.07 13.84 -8.88
N GLU A 40 7.90 14.40 -10.07
CA GLU A 40 6.71 14.21 -10.90
C GLU A 40 6.54 12.76 -11.37
N LEU A 41 7.65 12.08 -11.69
CA LEU A 41 7.64 10.67 -12.06
C LEU A 41 7.24 9.80 -10.86
N LEU A 42 7.85 10.06 -9.69
CA LEU A 42 7.51 9.38 -8.44
C LEU A 42 6.02 9.52 -8.12
N ALA A 43 5.49 10.75 -8.18
CA ALA A 43 4.08 11.02 -7.90
C ALA A 43 3.14 10.31 -8.89
N ARG A 44 3.49 10.30 -10.19
CA ARG A 44 2.69 9.64 -11.23
C ARG A 44 2.67 8.12 -11.05
N VAL A 45 3.82 7.48 -10.86
CA VAL A 45 3.90 6.03 -10.64
C VAL A 45 3.19 5.65 -9.34
N PHE A 46 3.37 6.43 -8.28
CA PHE A 46 2.66 6.25 -7.02
C PHE A 46 1.14 6.30 -7.19
N GLN A 47 0.61 7.32 -7.89
CA GLN A 47 -0.83 7.43 -8.14
C GLN A 47 -1.38 6.23 -8.93
N LEU A 48 -0.65 5.75 -9.95
CA LEU A 48 -1.06 4.59 -10.72
C LEU A 48 -1.09 3.32 -9.88
N LYS A 49 -0.07 3.07 -9.05
CA LYS A 49 -0.03 1.91 -8.16
C LYS A 49 -1.08 2.01 -7.04
N LEU A 50 -1.30 3.19 -6.47
CA LEU A 50 -2.36 3.41 -5.48
C LEU A 50 -3.74 3.15 -6.08
N ALA A 51 -4.02 3.63 -7.30
CA ALA A 51 -5.26 3.36 -8.00
C ALA A 51 -5.46 1.86 -8.28
N LYS A 52 -4.38 1.16 -8.65
CA LYS A 52 -4.40 -0.30 -8.85
C LYS A 52 -4.69 -1.03 -7.53
N LEU A 53 -4.03 -0.66 -6.43
CA LEU A 53 -4.28 -1.22 -5.10
C LEU A 53 -5.73 -1.02 -4.68
N MET A 54 -6.27 0.20 -4.79
CA MET A 54 -7.67 0.48 -4.47
C MET A 54 -8.64 -0.32 -5.34
N SER A 55 -8.31 -0.53 -6.62
CA SER A 55 -9.11 -1.38 -7.51
C SER A 55 -9.08 -2.85 -7.08
N LEU A 56 -7.94 -3.38 -6.66
CA LEU A 56 -7.83 -4.75 -6.15
C LEU A 56 -8.64 -4.93 -4.87
N ILE A 57 -8.55 -3.99 -3.93
CA ILE A 57 -9.30 -4.03 -2.67
C ILE A 57 -10.82 -3.93 -2.94
N LYS A 58 -11.27 -2.98 -3.75
CA LYS A 58 -12.71 -2.70 -3.93
C LYS A 58 -13.39 -3.62 -4.93
N LYS A 59 -12.78 -3.83 -6.11
CA LYS A 59 -13.38 -4.62 -7.20
C LYS A 59 -12.93 -6.07 -7.14
N GLY A 60 -11.65 -6.30 -6.84
CA GLY A 60 -11.12 -7.65 -6.66
C GLY A 60 -11.56 -8.29 -5.34
N GLN A 61 -11.99 -7.49 -4.36
CA GLN A 61 -12.47 -7.94 -3.05
C GLN A 61 -11.46 -8.88 -2.36
N ILE A 62 -10.16 -8.62 -2.54
CA ILE A 62 -9.08 -9.45 -1.99
C ILE A 62 -9.09 -9.51 -0.45
N LEU A 63 -9.72 -8.54 0.21
CA LEU A 63 -9.92 -8.48 1.67
C LEU A 63 -11.39 -8.68 2.05
N GLY A 64 -12.22 -9.16 1.11
CA GLY A 64 -13.67 -9.24 1.22
C GLY A 64 -14.40 -8.00 0.68
N PRO A 65 -15.76 -8.01 0.68
CA PRO A 65 -16.56 -6.91 0.15
C PRO A 65 -16.38 -5.62 0.97
N VAL A 66 -16.11 -4.50 0.28
CA VAL A 66 -15.90 -3.18 0.91
C VAL A 66 -17.22 -2.41 0.97
N LYS A 67 -17.61 -1.98 2.17
CA LYS A 67 -18.77 -1.08 2.39
C LYS A 67 -18.41 0.38 2.17
N CYS A 68 -17.24 0.79 2.64
CA CYS A 68 -16.76 2.15 2.54
C CYS A 68 -15.23 2.17 2.59
N ASP A 69 -14.63 3.14 1.91
CA ASP A 69 -13.20 3.40 1.89
C ASP A 69 -12.95 4.91 1.93
N MET A 70 -11.84 5.30 2.54
CA MET A 70 -11.30 6.65 2.43
C MET A 70 -9.78 6.56 2.44
N TYR A 71 -9.11 7.47 1.76
CA TYR A 71 -7.67 7.62 1.92
C TYR A 71 -7.25 9.08 1.79
N THR A 72 -6.12 9.40 2.41
CA THR A 72 -5.42 10.67 2.24
C THR A 72 -4.03 10.38 1.70
N VAL A 73 -3.55 11.24 0.80
CA VAL A 73 -2.18 11.18 0.29
C VAL A 73 -1.40 12.32 0.92
N GLU A 74 -0.29 11.98 1.57
CA GLU A 74 0.64 12.94 2.16
C GLU A 74 1.94 12.96 1.36
N CYS A 75 2.30 14.15 0.88
CA CYS A 75 3.57 14.42 0.23
C CYS A 75 4.46 15.20 1.20
N GLN A 76 5.37 14.51 1.88
CA GLN A 76 6.32 15.16 2.77
C GLN A 76 7.41 15.88 1.95
N LYS A 77 7.84 17.07 2.38
CA LYS A 77 8.84 17.89 1.63
C LYS A 77 10.15 17.17 1.31
N ARG A 78 10.50 16.12 2.06
CA ARG A 78 11.71 15.30 1.90
C ARG A 78 11.42 13.80 1.96
N GLY A 79 10.15 13.42 2.07
CA GLY A 79 9.73 12.02 2.17
C GLY A 79 9.02 11.60 0.90
N ASN A 80 9.07 10.31 0.60
CA ASN A 80 8.31 9.77 -0.52
C ASN A 80 6.80 9.95 -0.27
N PRO A 81 5.99 10.15 -1.32
CA PRO A 81 4.53 10.15 -1.17
C PRO A 81 4.07 8.89 -0.47
N HIS A 82 3.16 9.03 0.48
CA HIS A 82 2.49 7.89 1.09
C HIS A 82 1.01 8.16 1.26
N ALA A 83 0.23 7.09 1.31
CA ALA A 83 -1.20 7.15 1.52
C ALA A 83 -1.56 6.44 2.83
N HIS A 84 -2.47 7.06 3.57
CA HIS A 84 -3.15 6.43 4.69
C HIS A 84 -4.56 6.04 4.24
N ILE A 85 -4.85 4.74 4.25
CA ILE A 85 -6.07 4.16 3.71
C ILE A 85 -6.86 3.53 4.86
N LEU A 86 -8.13 3.92 4.98
CA LEU A 86 -9.09 3.37 5.92
C LEU A 86 -10.14 2.55 5.15
N ILE A 87 -10.36 1.31 5.56
CA ILE A 87 -11.31 0.39 4.92
C ILE A 87 -12.36 -0.10 5.93
N TRP A 88 -13.62 -0.07 5.52
CA TRP A 88 -14.75 -0.71 6.21
C TRP A 88 -15.25 -1.89 5.36
N LEU A 89 -15.15 -3.09 5.91
CA LEU A 89 -15.56 -4.32 5.27
C LEU A 89 -17.03 -4.65 5.57
N ALA A 90 -17.64 -5.44 4.69
CA ALA A 90 -18.99 -5.94 4.89
C ALA A 90 -19.08 -6.87 6.09
N THR A 91 -18.09 -7.76 6.20
CA THR A 91 -17.85 -8.66 7.33
C THR A 91 -16.75 -8.06 8.20
N LYS A 92 -17.03 -7.91 9.49
CA LYS A 92 -16.07 -7.39 10.46
C LYS A 92 -14.97 -8.41 10.73
N ILE A 93 -13.73 -7.92 10.84
CA ILE A 93 -12.57 -8.72 11.26
C ILE A 93 -12.65 -8.87 12.77
N ASN A 94 -12.66 -10.11 13.26
CA ASN A 94 -12.61 -10.40 14.69
C ASN A 94 -11.18 -10.67 15.12
N SER A 95 -10.94 -10.68 16.43
CA SER A 95 -9.61 -10.96 16.98
C SER A 95 -9.03 -12.31 16.55
N ASN A 96 -9.90 -13.30 16.29
CA ASN A 96 -9.48 -14.63 15.85
C ASN A 96 -9.03 -14.66 14.37
N ASP A 97 -9.38 -13.64 13.58
CA ASP A 97 -9.09 -13.57 12.15
C ASP A 97 -7.77 -12.82 11.87
N VAL A 98 -7.17 -12.19 12.89
CA VAL A 98 -6.02 -11.29 12.74
C VAL A 98 -4.82 -11.99 12.11
N ASP A 99 -4.44 -13.16 12.63
CA ASP A 99 -3.26 -13.91 12.16
C ASP A 99 -3.44 -14.46 10.73
N ALA A 100 -4.69 -14.62 10.28
CA ALA A 100 -4.99 -15.04 8.92
C ALA A 100 -4.89 -13.89 7.90
N ILE A 101 -4.94 -12.63 8.36
CA ILE A 101 -5.03 -11.44 7.51
C ILE A 101 -3.72 -10.63 7.56
N ILE A 102 -3.06 -10.61 8.71
CA ILE A 102 -1.84 -9.82 8.94
C ILE A 102 -0.74 -10.77 9.38
N SER A 103 0.39 -10.72 8.67
CA SER A 103 1.64 -11.31 9.12
C SER A 103 2.72 -10.24 9.18
N ALA A 104 3.51 -10.28 10.25
CA ALA A 104 4.70 -9.44 10.44
C ALA A 104 6.00 -10.24 10.33
N GLU A 105 5.91 -11.48 9.82
CA GLU A 105 7.06 -12.37 9.65
C GLU A 105 7.77 -12.13 8.33
N ILE A 106 9.10 -12.30 8.34
CA ILE A 106 9.88 -12.36 7.11
C ILE A 106 9.70 -13.77 6.53
N PRO A 107 9.26 -13.92 5.26
CA PRO A 107 9.05 -15.22 4.64
C PRO A 107 10.31 -16.09 4.65
N ASN A 108 10.17 -17.41 4.58
CA ASN A 108 11.34 -18.28 4.54
C ASN A 108 11.97 -18.28 3.14
N PRO A 109 13.25 -17.92 2.97
CA PRO A 109 13.89 -17.81 1.66
C PRO A 109 14.02 -19.13 0.90
N VAL A 110 13.90 -20.28 1.57
CA VAL A 110 13.96 -21.62 0.95
C VAL A 110 12.56 -22.10 0.53
N ILE A 111 11.52 -21.76 1.30
CA ILE A 111 10.15 -22.24 1.05
C ILE A 111 9.42 -21.29 0.10
N ASP A 112 9.58 -19.99 0.28
CA ASP A 112 8.93 -18.95 -0.52
C ASP A 112 9.92 -17.81 -0.81
N HIS A 113 10.81 -18.10 -1.76
CA HIS A 113 11.86 -17.19 -2.18
C HIS A 113 11.30 -15.89 -2.79
N GLU A 114 10.20 -15.99 -3.54
CA GLU A 114 9.59 -14.83 -4.20
C GLU A 114 9.00 -13.85 -3.18
N LEU A 115 8.22 -14.35 -2.22
CA LEU A 115 7.67 -13.48 -1.17
C LEU A 115 8.78 -12.92 -0.27
N TYR A 116 9.81 -13.72 0.02
CA TYR A 116 10.98 -13.27 0.77
C TYR A 116 11.66 -12.07 0.10
N ASP A 117 11.90 -12.15 -1.21
CA ASP A 117 12.53 -11.07 -1.96
C ASP A 117 11.64 -9.82 -1.98
N ILE A 118 10.33 -9.99 -2.22
CA ILE A 118 9.37 -8.87 -2.21
C ILE A 118 9.35 -8.17 -0.85
N VAL A 119 9.21 -8.92 0.24
CA VAL A 119 9.16 -8.36 1.60
C VAL A 119 10.51 -7.71 1.95
N SER A 120 11.62 -8.38 1.66
CA SER A 120 12.97 -7.86 1.97
C SER A 120 13.29 -6.58 1.19
N MET A 121 12.86 -6.48 -0.08
CA MET A 121 13.12 -5.29 -0.90
C MET A 121 12.22 -4.10 -0.57
N ASN A 122 11.00 -4.33 -0.07
CA ASN A 122 9.98 -3.29 0.05
C ASN A 122 9.62 -2.92 1.50
N MET A 123 9.80 -3.83 2.46
CA MET A 123 9.36 -3.66 3.86
C MET A 123 10.52 -3.55 4.85
N ILE A 124 11.75 -3.88 4.44
CA ILE A 124 12.95 -3.75 5.28
C ILE A 124 13.75 -2.51 4.82
N HIS A 125 14.09 -1.64 5.77
CA HIS A 125 14.81 -0.37 5.53
C HIS A 125 16.26 -0.44 6.01
#